data_AF-A0A7Z6T2R7-F1
#
_entry.id   AF-A0A7Z6T2R7-F1
#
_cell.length_a   1.000
_cell.length_b   1.000
_cell.length_c   1.000
_cell.angle_alpha   90.00
_cell.angle_beta   90.00
_cell.angle_gamma   90.00
#
_symmetry.space_group_name_H-M   'P 1'
#
loop_
_entity.id
_entity.type
_entity.pdbx_description
1 polymer ?
#
loop_
_entity_poly.entity_id
_entity_poly.type
_entity_poly.pdbx_seq_one_letter_code
_entity_poly.pdbx_strand_id
1 'polypeptide(L)'
;MPHDLHPIALRDELIELGNLFRAYQERPEPDLEQLAELHSRKAKAFRTWAEVTGETELRLDADRAEQAAAAALLQHQQRTGQSPVGEGEVTNRLLPGLTQWEHARTVLAHVAEHTPLPGPEARLMAVMLTLRSALTGTGNLVGQDVRGLPLTEPEELIGRLVDSGWLSIPGTADDLLESRPESPTPITIPSLMPDEDGQGPFDFGRKTRPKLSGWAQRVVGDKKLRKKKTGAATRLLALALAVRTTTDGRLGAEGEGVDLAVLTSWCSVEPEELEPLVEQLTVADWLEEAAVTDGRLTGRLAERVLQVSCPLP
;
A
#
# COMPACT_ATOMS: atom_id res chain seq x y z
N MET A 1 37.23 21.26 -18.09
CA MET A 1 35.98 21.63 -18.81
C MET A 1 36.34 21.86 -20.27
N PRO A 2 35.83 21.06 -21.22
CA PRO A 2 36.12 21.22 -22.66
C PRO A 2 35.57 22.55 -23.19
N HIS A 3 36.21 23.12 -24.22
CA HIS A 3 35.91 24.45 -24.76
C HIS A 3 34.75 24.49 -25.77
N ASP A 4 34.17 23.34 -26.14
CA ASP A 4 33.25 23.22 -27.29
C ASP A 4 31.77 23.05 -26.90
N LEU A 5 31.32 23.71 -25.83
CA LEU A 5 29.91 23.69 -25.39
C LEU A 5 29.04 24.67 -26.20
N HIS A 6 28.04 24.17 -26.91
CA HIS A 6 26.87 24.94 -27.38
C HIS A 6 25.71 24.78 -26.37
N PRO A 7 24.87 25.79 -26.07
CA PRO A 7 25.05 27.25 -26.10
C PRO A 7 25.84 27.78 -24.88
N ILE A 8 26.39 29.00 -24.96
CA ILE A 8 27.14 29.68 -23.87
C ILE A 8 26.38 29.63 -22.53
N ALA A 9 25.06 29.83 -22.56
CA ALA A 9 24.20 29.80 -21.37
C ALA A 9 24.23 28.44 -20.64
N LEU A 10 24.33 27.31 -21.35
CA LEU A 10 24.37 25.98 -20.76
C LEU A 10 25.73 25.68 -20.14
N ARG A 11 26.81 26.15 -20.78
CA ARG A 11 28.16 26.11 -20.21
C ARG A 11 28.24 26.90 -18.91
N ASP A 12 27.69 28.11 -18.91
CA ASP A 12 27.68 28.98 -17.74
C ASP A 12 26.86 28.36 -16.60
N GLU A 13 25.70 27.77 -16.91
CA GLU A 13 24.88 27.03 -15.92
C GLU A 13 25.65 25.85 -15.31
N LEU A 14 26.39 25.06 -16.10
CA LEU A 14 27.18 23.93 -15.56
C LEU A 14 28.39 24.40 -14.73
N ILE A 15 29.01 25.52 -15.09
CA ILE A 15 30.07 26.14 -14.29
C ILE A 15 29.49 26.65 -12.97
N GLU A 16 28.35 27.32 -13.01
CA GLU A 16 27.62 27.80 -11.83
C GLU A 16 27.22 26.63 -10.92
N LEU A 17 26.60 25.58 -11.45
CA LEU A 17 26.25 24.37 -10.70
C LEU A 17 27.48 23.74 -10.06
N GLY A 18 28.60 23.66 -10.78
CA GLY A 18 29.86 23.16 -10.25
C GLY A 18 30.42 24.01 -9.09
N ASN A 19 30.17 25.32 -9.09
CA ASN A 19 30.52 26.21 -7.97
C ASN A 19 29.54 26.02 -6.80
N LEU A 20 28.24 25.93 -7.08
CA LEU A 20 27.20 25.74 -6.07
C LEU A 20 27.33 24.40 -5.33
N PHE A 21 27.67 23.31 -6.03
CA PHE A 21 27.96 22.03 -5.39
C PHE A 21 29.20 22.08 -4.49
N ARG A 22 30.25 22.81 -4.89
CA ARG A 22 31.45 23.01 -4.04
C ARG A 22 31.13 23.83 -2.81
N ALA A 23 30.41 24.95 -2.98
CA ALA A 23 29.94 25.76 -1.87
C ALA A 23 29.03 24.97 -0.90
N TYR A 24 28.18 24.10 -1.44
CA TYR A 24 27.36 23.18 -0.65
C TYR A 24 28.21 22.19 0.18
N GLN A 25 29.25 21.59 -0.43
CA GLN A 25 30.14 20.65 0.25
C GLN A 25 30.95 21.28 1.40
N GLU A 26 31.19 22.59 1.34
CA GLU A 26 31.90 23.35 2.38
C GLU A 26 30.99 23.73 3.57
N ARG A 27 29.67 23.49 3.48
CA ARG A 27 28.73 23.82 4.57
C ARG A 27 28.93 22.88 5.77
N PRO A 28 28.89 23.42 7.01
CA PRO A 28 29.05 22.62 8.22
C PRO A 28 27.84 21.72 8.51
N GLU A 29 26.66 22.06 7.99
CA GLU A 29 25.42 21.29 8.17
C GLU A 29 24.80 20.96 6.80
N PRO A 30 24.36 19.70 6.59
CA PRO A 30 23.78 19.26 5.32
C PRO A 30 22.35 19.78 5.15
N ASP A 31 22.14 20.59 4.11
CA ASP A 31 20.84 21.14 3.72
C ASP A 31 20.26 20.33 2.55
N LEU A 32 19.48 19.30 2.90
CA LEU A 32 19.00 18.32 1.92
C LEU A 32 17.98 18.89 0.91
N GLU A 33 17.28 19.97 1.25
CA GLU A 33 16.39 20.66 0.32
C GLU A 33 17.20 21.42 -0.74
N GLN A 34 18.22 22.15 -0.30
CA GLN A 34 19.16 22.80 -1.23
C GLN A 34 19.89 21.77 -2.10
N LEU A 35 20.27 20.62 -1.55
CA LEU A 35 20.92 19.55 -2.32
C LEU A 35 20.01 18.98 -3.41
N ALA A 36 18.72 18.80 -3.10
CA ALA A 36 17.74 18.34 -4.07
C ALA A 36 17.58 19.33 -5.24
N GLU A 37 17.50 20.62 -4.93
CA GLU A 37 17.39 21.68 -5.95
C GLU A 37 18.62 21.70 -6.87
N LEU A 38 19.83 21.53 -6.32
CA LEU A 38 21.06 21.44 -7.12
C LEU A 38 21.06 20.22 -8.05
N HIS A 39 20.55 19.07 -7.58
CA HIS A 39 20.41 17.88 -8.40
C HIS A 39 19.33 18.04 -9.49
N SER A 40 18.21 18.69 -9.19
CA SER A 40 17.15 19.00 -10.14
C SER A 40 17.63 19.93 -11.26
N ARG A 41 18.33 21.02 -10.91
CA ARG A 41 18.96 21.92 -11.89
C ARG A 41 20.00 21.19 -12.75
N LYS A 42 20.80 20.30 -12.15
CA LYS A 42 21.76 19.45 -12.90
C LYS A 42 21.06 18.50 -13.87
N ALA A 43 19.98 17.85 -13.47
CA ALA A 43 19.18 16.98 -14.34
C ALA A 43 18.63 17.76 -15.55
N LYS A 44 18.07 18.94 -15.30
CA LYS A 44 17.54 19.82 -16.35
C LYS A 44 18.63 20.28 -17.33
N ALA A 45 19.81 20.66 -16.83
CA ALA A 45 20.93 21.05 -17.67
C ALA A 45 21.40 19.88 -18.56
N PHE A 46 21.55 18.68 -18.01
CA PHE A 46 21.95 17.50 -18.77
C PHE A 46 20.90 17.04 -19.79
N ARG A 47 19.61 17.12 -19.45
CA ARG A 47 18.52 16.82 -20.38
C ARG A 47 18.49 17.78 -21.56
N THR A 48 18.60 19.08 -21.28
CA THR A 48 18.69 20.13 -22.30
C THR A 48 19.91 19.94 -23.19
N TRP A 49 21.05 19.52 -22.62
CA TRP A 49 22.25 19.22 -23.40
C TRP A 49 22.03 17.99 -24.30
N ALA A 50 21.49 16.91 -23.75
CA ALA A 50 21.23 15.69 -24.49
C ALA A 50 20.23 15.90 -25.66
N GLU A 51 19.30 16.84 -25.53
CA GLU A 51 18.39 17.24 -26.62
C GLU A 51 19.14 17.95 -27.76
N VAL A 52 20.17 18.74 -27.44
CA VAL A 52 20.98 19.48 -28.41
C VAL A 52 22.04 18.61 -29.08
N THR A 53 22.71 17.71 -28.35
CA THR A 53 23.79 16.87 -28.87
C THR A 53 23.36 15.48 -29.30
N GLY A 54 22.20 14.99 -28.84
CA GLY A 54 21.73 13.63 -29.09
C GLY A 54 22.46 12.54 -28.29
N GLU A 55 23.33 12.92 -27.34
CA GLU A 55 24.13 11.98 -26.56
C GLU A 55 23.30 11.24 -25.52
N THR A 56 23.33 9.90 -25.58
CA THR A 56 22.54 9.04 -24.68
C THR A 56 23.11 9.02 -23.26
N GLU A 57 24.42 9.15 -23.09
CA GLU A 57 25.07 9.18 -21.77
C GLU A 57 24.58 10.37 -20.93
N LEU A 58 24.37 11.54 -21.56
CA LEU A 58 23.83 12.72 -20.90
C LEU A 58 22.38 12.54 -20.44
N ARG A 59 21.57 11.74 -21.14
CA ARG A 59 20.21 11.37 -20.67
C ARG A 59 20.28 10.51 -19.43
N LEU A 60 21.15 9.50 -19.42
CA LEU A 60 21.36 8.64 -18.26
C LEU A 60 21.92 9.42 -17.05
N ASP A 61 22.78 10.40 -17.30
CA ASP A 61 23.28 11.32 -16.28
C ASP A 61 22.17 12.24 -15.75
N ALA A 62 21.27 12.70 -16.62
CA ALA A 62 20.09 13.50 -16.22
C ALA A 62 19.15 12.68 -15.32
N ASP A 63 18.85 11.44 -15.69
CA ASP A 63 17.98 10.55 -14.92
C ASP A 63 18.60 10.20 -13.56
N ARG A 64 19.93 9.95 -13.52
CA ARG A 64 20.66 9.75 -12.25
C ARG A 64 20.63 11.00 -11.37
N ALA A 65 20.73 12.18 -11.95
CA ALA A 65 20.62 13.43 -11.20
C ALA A 65 19.20 13.66 -10.67
N GLU A 66 18.16 13.31 -11.43
CA GLU A 66 16.77 13.37 -10.99
C GLU A 66 16.46 12.39 -9.86
N GLN A 67 16.97 11.15 -9.94
CA GLN A 67 16.89 10.17 -8.85
C GLN A 67 17.60 10.67 -7.59
N ALA A 68 18.77 11.32 -7.73
CA ALA A 68 19.48 11.92 -6.60
C ALA A 68 18.70 13.09 -5.97
N ALA A 69 18.00 13.90 -6.78
CA ALA A 69 17.11 14.95 -6.27
C ALA A 69 15.95 14.35 -5.47
N ALA A 70 15.28 13.34 -6.02
CA ALA A 70 14.17 12.65 -5.35
C ALA A 70 14.62 11.99 -4.03
N ALA A 71 15.80 11.36 -4.01
CA ALA A 71 16.36 10.75 -2.81
C ALA A 71 16.73 11.79 -1.73
N ALA A 72 17.31 12.93 -2.13
CA ALA A 72 17.63 14.03 -1.21
C ALA A 72 16.37 14.65 -0.61
N LEU A 73 15.31 14.85 -1.41
CA LEU A 73 14.00 15.29 -0.92
C LEU A 73 13.40 14.27 0.04
N LEU A 74 13.38 12.99 -0.33
CA LEU A 74 12.83 11.94 0.54
C LEU A 74 13.58 11.88 1.89
N GLN A 75 14.90 12.03 1.88
CA GLN A 75 15.71 12.06 3.09
C GLN A 75 15.47 13.35 3.90
N HIS A 76 15.31 14.50 3.22
CA HIS A 76 14.92 15.75 3.86
C HIS A 76 13.59 15.58 4.59
N GLN A 77 12.58 15.07 3.87
CA GLN A 77 11.23 14.81 4.38
C GLN A 77 11.24 13.84 5.57
N GLN A 78 12.10 12.81 5.54
CA GLN A 78 12.28 11.90 6.67
C GLN A 78 12.95 12.55 7.89
N ARG A 79 13.85 13.53 7.69
CA ARG A 79 14.59 14.21 8.77
C ARG A 79 13.81 15.37 9.39
N THR A 80 13.14 16.17 8.58
CA THR A 80 12.35 17.32 9.04
C THR A 80 10.90 16.95 9.35
N GLY A 81 10.47 15.75 8.96
CA GLY A 81 9.08 15.32 9.02
C GLY A 81 8.20 16.01 7.98
N GLN A 82 8.71 16.98 7.21
CA GLN A 82 7.91 17.76 6.28
C GLN A 82 7.60 16.94 5.02
N SER A 83 6.32 16.76 4.71
CA SER A 83 5.84 16.22 3.43
C SER A 83 5.59 17.40 2.47
N PRO A 84 5.60 17.25 1.13
CA PRO A 84 5.39 18.37 0.19
C PRO A 84 3.96 18.96 0.22
N VAL A 85 3.13 18.52 1.16
CA VAL A 85 1.82 19.07 1.48
C VAL A 85 2.04 20.05 2.64
N GLY A 86 2.14 21.34 2.31
CA GLY A 86 2.55 22.40 3.25
C GLY A 86 1.80 22.39 4.58
N GLU A 87 2.50 22.67 5.68
CA GLU A 87 2.05 22.83 7.10
C GLU A 87 0.89 21.94 7.60
N GLY A 88 0.59 20.84 6.89
CA GLY A 88 -0.43 19.88 7.22
C GLY A 88 0.17 18.75 8.03
N GLU A 89 -0.56 18.32 9.05
CA GLU A 89 -0.21 17.25 9.98
C GLU A 89 0.42 16.05 9.23
N VAL A 90 1.68 15.73 9.56
CA VAL A 90 2.39 14.58 8.99
C VAL A 90 1.63 13.34 9.38
N THR A 91 0.83 12.80 8.46
CA THR A 91 0.07 11.60 8.74
C THR A 91 1.05 10.44 8.92
N ASN A 92 1.27 10.02 10.17
CA ASN A 92 2.11 8.90 10.52
C ASN A 92 1.43 7.59 10.10
N ARG A 93 1.72 7.15 8.87
CA ARG A 93 1.12 5.94 8.28
C ARG A 93 1.67 4.67 8.91
N LEU A 94 0.80 3.70 9.14
CA LEU A 94 1.17 2.39 9.67
C LEU A 94 2.12 1.63 8.73
N LEU A 95 1.92 1.79 7.42
CA LEU A 95 2.86 1.35 6.40
C LEU A 95 3.58 2.60 5.88
N PRO A 96 4.87 2.81 6.21
CA PRO A 96 5.54 4.09 6.00
C PRO A 96 6.16 4.28 4.61
N GLY A 97 6.15 3.28 3.73
CA GLY A 97 6.90 3.35 2.47
C GLY A 97 6.19 2.70 1.30
N LEU A 98 6.47 3.23 0.11
CA LEU A 98 5.88 2.84 -1.17
C LEU A 98 5.89 1.33 -1.41
N THR A 99 7.04 0.68 -1.20
CA THR A 99 7.18 -0.78 -1.35
C THR A 99 6.20 -1.56 -0.47
N GLN A 100 5.88 -1.08 0.75
CA GLN A 100 4.90 -1.75 1.62
C GLN A 100 3.47 -1.54 1.11
N TRP A 101 3.18 -0.41 0.49
CA TRP A 101 1.88 -0.14 -0.16
C TRP A 101 1.67 -1.04 -1.37
N GLU A 102 2.72 -1.24 -2.16
CA GLU A 102 2.71 -2.19 -3.28
C GLU A 102 2.47 -3.62 -2.79
N HIS A 103 3.18 -4.09 -1.77
CA HIS A 103 2.92 -5.41 -1.21
C HIS A 103 1.49 -5.57 -0.67
N ALA A 104 0.91 -4.54 -0.05
CA ALA A 104 -0.49 -4.57 0.38
C ALA A 104 -1.44 -4.75 -0.81
N ARG A 105 -1.21 -4.02 -1.91
CA ARG A 105 -1.97 -4.19 -3.17
C ARG A 105 -1.79 -5.58 -3.76
N THR A 106 -0.56 -6.09 -3.82
CA THR A 106 -0.25 -7.42 -4.37
C THR A 106 -0.95 -8.53 -3.58
N VAL A 107 -0.97 -8.46 -2.25
CA VAL A 107 -1.69 -9.44 -1.42
C VAL A 107 -3.19 -9.41 -1.69
N LEU A 108 -3.79 -8.22 -1.72
CA LEU A 108 -5.23 -8.09 -1.96
C LEU A 108 -5.63 -8.55 -3.37
N ALA A 109 -4.81 -8.25 -4.39
CA ALA A 109 -5.00 -8.75 -5.74
C ALA A 109 -4.89 -10.28 -5.81
N HIS A 110 -3.85 -10.86 -5.21
CA HIS A 110 -3.68 -12.30 -5.14
C HIS A 110 -4.89 -12.98 -4.48
N VAL A 111 -5.36 -12.45 -3.35
CA VAL A 111 -6.52 -13.01 -2.65
C VAL A 111 -7.78 -12.89 -3.51
N ALA A 112 -8.00 -11.77 -4.20
CA ALA A 112 -9.13 -11.57 -5.11
C ALA A 112 -9.22 -12.67 -6.20
N GLU A 113 -8.06 -13.12 -6.69
CA GLU A 113 -7.97 -14.16 -7.72
C GLU A 113 -8.02 -15.59 -7.17
N HIS A 114 -7.48 -15.84 -5.97
CA HIS A 114 -7.20 -17.20 -5.47
C HIS A 114 -8.06 -17.66 -4.29
N THR A 115 -9.09 -16.90 -3.89
CA THR A 115 -10.02 -17.38 -2.83
C THR A 115 -10.92 -18.48 -3.38
N PRO A 116 -11.01 -19.65 -2.71
CA PRO A 116 -11.68 -20.84 -3.24
C PRO A 116 -13.21 -20.79 -3.13
N LEU A 117 -13.73 -19.94 -2.24
CA LEU A 117 -15.15 -19.83 -1.95
C LEU A 117 -15.65 -18.42 -2.32
N PRO A 118 -16.87 -18.30 -2.86
CA PRO A 118 -17.45 -17.00 -3.17
C PRO A 118 -17.87 -16.24 -1.91
N GLY A 119 -18.00 -14.93 -2.06
CA GLY A 119 -18.63 -14.06 -1.09
C GLY A 119 -17.65 -13.32 -0.18
N PRO A 120 -18.13 -12.23 0.46
CA PRO A 120 -17.29 -11.32 1.22
C PRO A 120 -16.71 -11.94 2.51
N GLU A 121 -17.42 -12.85 3.18
CA GLU A 121 -16.91 -13.50 4.39
C GLU A 121 -15.72 -14.41 4.08
N ALA A 122 -15.82 -15.23 3.03
CA ALA A 122 -14.73 -16.06 2.55
C ALA A 122 -13.53 -15.22 2.11
N ARG A 123 -13.78 -14.15 1.34
CA ARG A 123 -12.74 -13.22 0.88
C ARG A 123 -12.02 -12.56 2.06
N LEU A 124 -12.75 -12.07 3.06
CA LEU A 124 -12.16 -11.45 4.24
C LEU A 124 -11.31 -12.44 5.03
N MET A 125 -11.83 -13.64 5.27
CA MET A 125 -11.08 -14.71 5.94
C MET A 125 -9.80 -15.05 5.16
N ALA A 126 -9.89 -15.17 3.83
CA ALA A 126 -8.74 -15.42 2.98
C ALA A 126 -7.68 -14.32 3.06
N VAL A 127 -8.06 -13.03 3.07
CA VAL A 127 -7.11 -11.92 3.29
C VAL A 127 -6.33 -12.11 4.60
N MET A 128 -7.05 -12.41 5.68
CA MET A 128 -6.44 -12.51 7.01
C MET A 128 -5.52 -13.72 7.13
N LEU A 129 -5.90 -14.86 6.57
CA LEU A 129 -5.08 -16.08 6.58
C LEU A 129 -3.88 -15.97 5.64
N THR A 130 -4.04 -15.40 4.44
CA THR A 130 -2.94 -15.15 3.50
C THR A 130 -1.88 -14.26 4.12
N LEU A 131 -2.25 -13.13 4.73
CA LEU A 131 -1.29 -12.25 5.41
C LEU A 131 -0.54 -12.93 6.57
N ARG A 132 -1.19 -13.90 7.22
CA ARG A 132 -0.64 -14.64 8.35
C ARG A 132 0.36 -15.71 7.91
N SER A 133 0.14 -16.29 6.72
CA SER A 133 0.90 -17.41 6.16
C SER A 133 1.81 -17.05 4.96
N ALA A 134 1.82 -15.79 4.52
CA ALA A 134 2.40 -15.32 3.26
C ALA A 134 3.85 -15.71 2.93
N LEU A 135 4.68 -16.06 3.91
CA LEU A 135 6.11 -16.33 3.67
C LEU A 135 6.46 -17.81 3.53
N THR A 136 5.69 -18.68 4.18
CA THR A 136 6.04 -20.10 4.33
C THR A 136 4.87 -21.00 3.98
N GLY A 137 3.74 -20.43 3.57
CA GLY A 137 2.46 -21.11 3.49
C GLY A 137 1.90 -21.54 4.85
N THR A 138 2.57 -21.23 5.96
CA THR A 138 2.18 -21.68 7.30
C THR A 138 2.04 -20.52 8.26
N GLY A 139 1.13 -20.66 9.23
CA GLY A 139 0.85 -19.65 10.23
C GLY A 139 0.24 -20.26 11.49
N ASN A 140 -0.04 -19.41 12.47
CA ASN A 140 -0.71 -19.80 13.71
C ASN A 140 -1.96 -18.95 13.87
N LEU A 141 -3.09 -19.58 14.16
CA LEU A 141 -4.37 -18.92 14.38
C LEU A 141 -4.91 -19.27 15.76
N VAL A 142 -5.57 -18.32 16.40
CA VAL A 142 -6.36 -18.59 17.61
C VAL A 142 -7.83 -18.30 17.36
N GLY A 143 -8.71 -18.92 18.14
CA GLY A 143 -10.16 -18.70 18.01
C GLY A 143 -10.56 -17.22 18.17
N GLN A 144 -9.79 -16.44 18.92
CA GLN A 144 -9.99 -14.98 19.05
C GLN A 144 -9.78 -14.23 17.73
N ASP A 145 -8.85 -14.68 16.88
CA ASP A 145 -8.59 -14.06 15.58
C ASP A 145 -9.82 -14.20 14.66
N VAL A 146 -10.45 -15.37 14.68
CA VAL A 146 -11.65 -15.67 13.89
C VAL A 146 -12.86 -14.95 14.45
N ARG A 147 -13.11 -15.04 15.75
CA ARG A 147 -14.25 -14.36 16.41
C ARG A 147 -14.17 -12.84 16.35
N GLY A 148 -12.99 -12.27 16.08
CA GLY A 148 -12.83 -10.83 15.85
C GLY A 148 -13.35 -10.36 14.48
N LEU A 149 -13.57 -11.28 13.55
CA LEU A 149 -14.10 -11.01 12.21
C LEU A 149 -15.63 -11.00 12.23
N PRO A 150 -16.29 -10.21 11.35
CA PRO A 150 -17.74 -10.18 11.22
C PRO A 150 -18.22 -11.35 10.35
N LEU A 151 -18.02 -12.57 10.84
CA LEU A 151 -18.46 -13.81 10.17
C LEU A 151 -19.78 -14.26 10.77
N THR A 152 -20.71 -14.70 9.93
CA THR A 152 -22.03 -15.18 10.38
C THR A 152 -21.92 -16.58 10.96
N GLU A 153 -21.28 -17.49 10.21
CA GLU A 153 -21.10 -18.91 10.57
C GLU A 153 -19.62 -19.29 10.42
N PRO A 154 -18.76 -18.87 11.37
CA PRO A 154 -17.31 -19.05 11.24
C PRO A 154 -16.88 -20.52 11.17
N GLU A 155 -17.55 -21.41 11.91
CA GLU A 155 -17.26 -22.85 11.93
C GLU A 155 -17.51 -23.48 10.56
N GLU A 156 -18.68 -23.24 9.96
CA GLU A 156 -19.03 -23.74 8.63
C GLU A 156 -18.07 -23.20 7.55
N LEU A 157 -17.77 -21.89 7.60
CA LEU A 157 -16.84 -21.29 6.65
C LEU A 157 -15.45 -21.93 6.73
N ILE A 158 -14.93 -22.17 7.94
CA ILE A 158 -13.65 -22.86 8.15
C ILE A 158 -13.74 -24.28 7.58
N GLY A 159 -14.80 -25.02 7.89
CA GLY A 159 -15.03 -26.37 7.37
C GLY A 159 -14.98 -26.41 5.84
N ARG A 160 -15.69 -25.51 5.17
CA ARG A 160 -15.69 -25.41 3.70
C ARG A 160 -14.32 -25.05 3.12
N LEU A 161 -13.55 -24.20 3.79
CA LEU A 161 -12.17 -23.89 3.37
C LEU A 161 -11.25 -25.11 3.51
N VAL A 162 -11.45 -25.92 4.56
CA VAL A 162 -10.72 -27.18 4.76
C VAL A 162 -11.12 -28.22 3.72
N ASP A 163 -12.42 -28.41 3.48
CA ASP A 163 -12.95 -29.37 2.50
C ASP A 163 -12.50 -29.04 1.07
N SER A 164 -12.29 -27.75 0.76
CA SER A 164 -11.74 -27.32 -0.53
C SER A 164 -10.24 -27.63 -0.70
N GLY A 165 -9.54 -28.03 0.37
CA GLY A 165 -8.09 -28.22 0.40
C GLY A 165 -7.27 -26.92 0.40
N TRP A 166 -7.93 -25.75 0.38
CA TRP A 166 -7.26 -24.45 0.41
C TRP A 166 -6.66 -24.14 1.79
N LEU A 167 -7.33 -24.56 2.86
CA LEU A 167 -6.85 -24.45 4.24
C LEU A 167 -6.61 -25.85 4.80
N SER A 168 -5.50 -26.05 5.48
CA SER A 168 -5.25 -27.26 6.27
C SER A 168 -5.01 -26.88 7.72
N ILE A 169 -5.74 -27.53 8.63
CA ILE A 169 -5.60 -27.38 10.08
C ILE A 169 -5.53 -28.79 10.72
N PRO A 170 -4.82 -28.94 11.85
CA PRO A 170 -5.00 -30.14 12.67
C PRO A 170 -6.35 -30.08 13.38
N GLY A 171 -7.05 -31.21 13.44
CA GLY A 171 -8.35 -31.31 14.10
C GLY A 171 -9.48 -30.67 13.30
N THR A 172 -10.44 -30.10 14.01
CA THR A 172 -11.71 -29.59 13.48
C THR A 172 -11.78 -28.06 13.53
N ALA A 173 -12.81 -27.49 12.87
CA ALA A 173 -13.11 -26.06 12.97
C ALA A 173 -13.40 -25.65 14.44
N ASP A 174 -14.08 -26.52 15.19
CA ASP A 174 -14.35 -26.32 16.62
C ASP A 174 -13.06 -26.25 17.43
N ASP A 175 -12.12 -27.18 17.22
CA ASP A 175 -10.82 -27.17 17.91
C ASP A 175 -10.08 -25.83 17.68
N LEU A 176 -10.11 -25.33 16.44
CA LEU A 176 -9.56 -24.02 16.10
C LEU A 176 -10.31 -22.89 16.80
N LEU A 177 -11.64 -22.91 16.83
CA LEU A 177 -12.41 -21.88 17.52
C LEU A 177 -12.16 -21.94 19.04
N GLU A 178 -11.95 -23.09 19.65
CA GLU A 178 -11.66 -23.20 21.09
C GLU A 178 -10.21 -22.85 21.46
N SER A 179 -9.31 -22.84 20.47
CA SER A 179 -7.88 -22.55 20.67
C SER A 179 -7.59 -21.19 21.32
N ARG A 180 -6.49 -21.14 22.06
CA ARG A 180 -6.05 -19.98 22.86
C ARG A 180 -4.61 -19.58 22.53
N PRO A 181 -4.16 -18.37 22.88
CA PRO A 181 -2.78 -17.92 22.62
C PRO A 181 -1.70 -18.86 23.14
N GLU A 182 -1.96 -19.59 24.23
CA GLU A 182 -1.02 -20.55 24.82
C GLU A 182 -0.91 -21.85 24.01
N SER A 183 -1.91 -22.15 23.18
CA SER A 183 -1.96 -23.33 22.32
C SER A 183 -2.64 -22.96 20.99
N PRO A 184 -1.97 -22.18 20.13
CA PRO A 184 -2.54 -21.77 18.87
C PRO A 184 -2.62 -22.95 17.90
N THR A 185 -3.62 -22.93 17.02
CA THR A 185 -3.76 -23.92 15.96
C THR A 185 -2.82 -23.56 14.80
N PRO A 186 -1.87 -24.43 14.43
CA PRO A 186 -1.07 -24.22 13.24
C PRO A 186 -1.95 -24.41 12.01
N ILE A 187 -1.77 -23.54 11.02
CA ILE A 187 -2.51 -23.58 9.76
C ILE A 187 -1.53 -23.65 8.58
N THR A 188 -1.97 -24.28 7.49
CA THR A 188 -1.25 -24.32 6.22
C THR A 188 -2.18 -23.90 5.09
N ILE A 189 -1.67 -23.06 4.19
CA ILE A 189 -2.30 -22.73 2.89
C ILE A 189 -1.32 -23.24 1.83
N PRO A 190 -1.59 -24.39 1.18
CA PRO A 190 -0.65 -25.03 0.27
C PRO A 190 -0.19 -24.12 -0.88
N SER A 191 -1.08 -23.31 -1.45
CA SER A 191 -0.77 -22.41 -2.56
C SER A 191 0.17 -21.26 -2.19
N LEU A 192 0.42 -21.03 -0.90
CA LEU A 192 1.36 -20.03 -0.40
C LEU A 192 2.71 -20.62 0.00
N MET A 193 2.87 -21.95 -0.07
CA MET A 193 4.15 -22.59 0.22
C MET A 193 5.16 -22.21 -0.87
N PRO A 194 6.40 -21.87 -0.50
CA PRO A 194 7.47 -21.73 -1.48
C PRO A 194 7.69 -23.03 -2.26
N ASP A 195 8.05 -22.91 -3.53
CA ASP A 195 8.45 -24.03 -4.37
C ASP A 195 9.85 -24.58 -3.98
N GLU A 196 10.37 -25.52 -4.78
CA GLU A 196 11.69 -26.13 -4.55
C GLU A 196 12.84 -25.11 -4.60
N ASP A 197 12.67 -24.01 -5.33
CA ASP A 197 13.62 -22.90 -5.43
C ASP A 197 13.46 -21.90 -4.26
N GLY A 198 12.50 -22.14 -3.37
CA GLY A 198 12.21 -21.29 -2.22
C GLY A 198 11.45 -20.02 -2.60
N GLN A 199 10.85 -19.97 -3.79
CA GLN A 199 10.07 -18.84 -4.26
C GLN A 199 8.59 -19.04 -3.92
N GLY A 200 8.04 -18.10 -3.16
CA GLY A 200 6.60 -18.02 -2.88
C GLY A 200 5.90 -16.98 -3.76
N PRO A 201 4.57 -16.82 -3.62
CA PRO A 201 3.80 -15.83 -4.38
C PRO A 201 4.09 -14.38 -4.00
N PHE A 202 4.83 -14.15 -2.90
CA PHE A 202 5.20 -12.83 -2.42
C PHE A 202 6.70 -12.71 -2.19
N ASP A 203 7.24 -11.55 -2.55
CA ASP A 203 8.67 -11.22 -2.51
C ASP A 203 9.09 -10.44 -1.24
N PHE A 204 8.13 -10.10 -0.36
CA PHE A 204 8.43 -9.36 0.86
C PHE A 204 9.06 -10.23 1.96
N GLY A 205 10.00 -9.63 2.71
CA GLY A 205 10.73 -10.35 3.76
C GLY A 205 10.00 -10.48 5.11
N ARG A 206 10.62 -11.25 6.02
CA ARG A 206 10.13 -11.53 7.40
C ARG A 206 9.79 -10.29 8.23
N LYS A 207 10.44 -9.15 7.97
CA LYS A 207 10.18 -7.88 8.69
C LYS A 207 8.94 -7.15 8.18
N THR A 208 8.56 -7.34 6.92
CA THR A 208 7.45 -6.64 6.27
C THR A 208 6.12 -7.32 6.53
N ARG A 209 6.09 -8.66 6.46
CA ARG A 209 4.88 -9.47 6.71
C ARG A 209 4.10 -9.07 7.98
N PRO A 210 4.70 -8.96 9.18
CA PRO A 210 3.95 -8.60 10.38
C PRO A 210 3.37 -7.17 10.31
N LYS A 211 4.01 -6.25 9.57
CA LYS A 211 3.48 -4.89 9.37
C LYS A 211 2.24 -4.92 8.47
N LEU A 212 2.27 -5.67 7.38
CA LEU A 212 1.12 -5.86 6.49
C LEU A 212 -0.06 -6.51 7.23
N SER A 213 0.21 -7.59 7.97
CA SER A 213 -0.79 -8.27 8.79
C SER A 213 -1.40 -7.33 9.85
N GLY A 214 -0.55 -6.59 10.58
CA GLY A 214 -1.01 -5.61 11.57
C GLY A 214 -1.79 -4.45 10.97
N TRP A 215 -1.39 -3.96 9.78
CA TRP A 215 -2.12 -2.94 9.03
C TRP A 215 -3.54 -3.42 8.66
N ALA A 216 -3.66 -4.60 8.06
CA ALA A 216 -4.97 -5.12 7.68
C ALA A 216 -5.87 -5.36 8.90
N GLN A 217 -5.30 -5.88 10.01
CA GLN A 217 -6.01 -6.02 11.28
C GLN A 217 -6.52 -4.67 11.82
N ARG A 218 -5.76 -3.58 11.63
CA ARG A 218 -6.17 -2.23 12.06
C ARG A 218 -7.31 -1.67 11.21
N VAL A 219 -7.30 -1.92 9.90
CA VAL A 219 -8.39 -1.55 9.00
C VAL A 219 -9.66 -2.33 9.34
N VAL A 220 -9.59 -3.67 9.34
CA VAL A 220 -10.73 -4.57 9.60
C VAL A 220 -11.24 -4.44 11.04
N GLY A 221 -10.34 -4.16 11.99
CA GLY A 221 -10.64 -3.96 13.40
C GLY A 221 -11.00 -2.52 13.78
N ASP A 222 -11.19 -1.62 12.81
CA ASP A 222 -11.46 -0.20 13.08
C ASP A 222 -12.63 -0.03 14.06
N LYS A 223 -12.43 0.87 15.01
CA LYS A 223 -13.37 1.07 16.12
C LYS A 223 -14.75 1.54 15.65
N LYS A 224 -14.83 2.40 14.63
CA LYS A 224 -16.12 2.91 14.16
C LYS A 224 -16.85 1.85 13.32
N LEU A 225 -16.13 1.13 12.45
CA LEU A 225 -16.70 -0.03 11.73
C LEU A 225 -17.30 -1.07 12.68
N ARG A 226 -16.55 -1.44 13.73
CA ARG A 226 -17.03 -2.35 14.77
C ARG A 226 -18.26 -1.82 15.53
N LYS A 227 -18.24 -0.55 15.93
CA LYS A 227 -19.37 0.06 16.66
C LYS A 227 -20.65 0.12 15.83
N LYS A 228 -20.51 0.33 14.51
CA LYS A 228 -21.61 0.33 13.55
C LYS A 228 -22.03 -1.08 13.13
N LYS A 229 -21.38 -2.12 13.67
CA LYS A 229 -21.64 -3.55 13.38
C LYS A 229 -21.57 -3.86 11.87
N THR A 230 -20.64 -3.25 11.16
CA THR A 230 -20.49 -3.50 9.72
C THR A 230 -20.02 -4.93 9.45
N GLY A 231 -20.56 -5.51 8.38
CA GLY A 231 -20.26 -6.87 7.92
C GLY A 231 -18.93 -7.00 7.18
N ALA A 232 -18.63 -8.20 6.69
CA ALA A 232 -17.38 -8.50 5.99
C ALA A 232 -17.19 -7.66 4.72
N ALA A 233 -18.25 -7.47 3.93
CA ALA A 233 -18.22 -6.72 2.68
C ALA A 233 -17.76 -5.27 2.88
N THR A 234 -18.31 -4.58 3.89
CA THR A 234 -17.95 -3.20 4.22
C THR A 234 -16.49 -3.09 4.67
N ARG A 235 -15.99 -4.09 5.41
CA ARG A 235 -14.60 -4.11 5.88
C ARG A 235 -13.60 -4.45 4.76
N LEU A 236 -14.00 -5.26 3.78
CA LEU A 236 -13.24 -5.46 2.54
C LEU A 236 -13.19 -4.20 1.70
N LEU A 237 -14.32 -3.51 1.56
CA LEU A 237 -14.36 -2.22 0.86
C LEU A 237 -13.41 -1.22 1.52
N ALA A 238 -13.40 -1.14 2.86
CA ALA A 238 -12.45 -0.34 3.60
C ALA A 238 -10.97 -0.67 3.26
N LEU A 239 -10.60 -1.96 3.20
CA LEU A 239 -9.26 -2.40 2.78
C LEU A 239 -8.95 -2.02 1.34
N ALA A 240 -9.88 -2.25 0.42
CA ALA A 240 -9.72 -1.96 -1.00
C ALA A 240 -9.49 -0.46 -1.26
N LEU A 241 -10.23 0.40 -0.55
CA LEU A 241 -10.09 1.85 -0.64
C LEU A 241 -8.81 2.35 0.03
N ALA A 242 -8.42 1.76 1.16
CA ALA A 242 -7.19 2.14 1.87
C ALA A 242 -5.94 2.07 0.98
N VAL A 243 -5.90 1.15 -0.02
CA VAL A 243 -4.75 0.99 -0.93
C VAL A 243 -4.87 1.69 -2.28
N ARG A 244 -5.93 2.48 -2.48
CA ARG A 244 -6.25 3.18 -3.73
C ARG A 244 -6.56 4.64 -3.47
N THR A 245 -5.64 5.31 -2.80
CA THR A 245 -5.80 6.72 -2.42
C THR A 245 -4.62 7.57 -2.86
N THR A 246 -4.80 8.89 -2.85
CA THR A 246 -3.71 9.87 -2.87
C THR A 246 -3.13 10.07 -1.47
N THR A 247 -2.04 10.83 -1.35
CA THR A 247 -1.41 11.18 -0.07
C THR A 247 -2.30 12.00 0.86
N ASP A 248 -3.25 12.76 0.33
CA ASP A 248 -4.26 13.49 1.12
C ASP A 248 -5.55 12.67 1.32
N GLY A 249 -5.63 11.45 0.79
CA GLY A 249 -6.70 10.49 1.03
C GLY A 249 -7.83 10.50 0.01
N ARG A 250 -7.72 11.22 -1.11
CA ARG A 250 -8.71 11.16 -2.20
C ARG A 250 -8.67 9.78 -2.85
N LEU A 251 -9.82 9.26 -3.25
CA LEU A 251 -9.91 7.94 -3.86
C LEU A 251 -9.41 7.98 -5.33
N GLY A 252 -8.67 6.95 -5.74
CA GLY A 252 -8.12 6.84 -7.09
C GLY A 252 -6.78 7.53 -7.30
N ALA A 253 -6.16 7.30 -8.46
CA ALA A 253 -4.98 8.04 -8.89
C ALA A 253 -5.39 9.51 -9.11
N GLU A 254 -4.59 10.45 -8.61
CA GLU A 254 -4.88 11.89 -8.68
C GLU A 254 -6.27 12.32 -8.14
N GLY A 255 -6.98 11.45 -7.42
CA GLY A 255 -8.33 11.70 -6.92
C GLY A 255 -9.46 11.48 -7.94
N GLU A 256 -9.19 10.79 -9.06
CA GLU A 256 -10.18 10.50 -10.12
C GLU A 256 -11.23 9.42 -9.77
N GLY A 257 -11.20 8.89 -8.55
CA GLY A 257 -12.05 7.80 -8.11
C GLY A 257 -11.55 6.41 -8.50
N VAL A 258 -12.20 5.40 -7.94
CA VAL A 258 -11.87 3.98 -8.14
C VAL A 258 -12.95 3.30 -8.97
N ASP A 259 -12.55 2.53 -9.97
CA ASP A 259 -13.45 1.73 -10.82
C ASP A 259 -14.28 0.74 -9.97
N LEU A 260 -15.59 0.74 -10.16
CA LEU A 260 -16.50 -0.14 -9.42
C LEU A 260 -16.25 -1.62 -9.72
N ALA A 261 -15.84 -1.99 -10.95
CA ALA A 261 -15.54 -3.38 -11.31
C ALA A 261 -14.34 -3.93 -10.53
N VAL A 262 -13.37 -3.07 -10.22
CA VAL A 262 -12.24 -3.43 -9.35
C VAL A 262 -12.72 -3.65 -7.92
N LEU A 263 -13.62 -2.78 -7.42
CA LEU A 263 -14.15 -2.88 -6.07
C LEU A 263 -15.05 -4.10 -5.87
N THR A 264 -15.96 -4.40 -6.81
CA THR A 264 -16.82 -5.59 -6.75
C THR A 264 -16.00 -6.87 -6.76
N SER A 265 -15.00 -6.97 -7.65
CA SER A 265 -14.08 -8.10 -7.72
C SER A 265 -13.34 -8.33 -6.40
N TRP A 266 -12.76 -7.27 -5.84
CA TRP A 266 -11.99 -7.36 -4.59
C TRP A 266 -12.85 -7.65 -3.37
N CYS A 267 -14.07 -7.11 -3.32
CA CYS A 267 -14.99 -7.32 -2.21
C CYS A 267 -15.81 -8.62 -2.35
N SER A 268 -15.81 -9.24 -3.53
CA SER A 268 -16.67 -10.38 -3.89
C SER A 268 -18.16 -10.08 -3.67
N VAL A 269 -18.61 -8.94 -4.20
CA VAL A 269 -20.00 -8.46 -4.12
C VAL A 269 -20.49 -8.08 -5.51
N GLU A 270 -21.80 -8.04 -5.69
CA GLU A 270 -22.42 -7.55 -6.93
C GLU A 270 -22.37 -6.01 -7.00
N PRO A 271 -22.42 -5.41 -8.22
CA PRO A 271 -22.37 -3.97 -8.39
C PRO A 271 -23.43 -3.19 -7.60
N GLU A 272 -24.66 -3.70 -7.53
CA GLU A 272 -25.76 -3.11 -6.78
C GLU A 272 -25.54 -3.08 -5.26
N GLU A 273 -24.64 -3.92 -4.74
CA GLU A 273 -24.33 -3.97 -3.31
C GLU A 273 -23.35 -2.87 -2.91
N LEU A 274 -22.63 -2.23 -3.84
CA LEU A 274 -21.58 -1.26 -3.51
C LEU A 274 -22.12 0.02 -2.85
N GLU A 275 -23.20 0.59 -3.36
CA GLU A 275 -23.74 1.86 -2.85
C GLU A 275 -24.17 1.76 -1.37
N PRO A 276 -24.90 0.72 -0.93
CA PRO A 276 -25.14 0.47 0.50
C PRO A 276 -23.87 0.33 1.35
N LEU A 277 -22.80 -0.28 0.81
CA LEU A 277 -21.54 -0.43 1.54
C LEU A 277 -20.80 0.91 1.68
N VAL A 278 -20.84 1.76 0.65
CA VAL A 278 -20.31 3.12 0.68
C VAL A 278 -21.06 3.97 1.68
N GLU A 279 -22.39 3.86 1.74
CA GLU A 279 -23.20 4.53 2.76
C GLU A 279 -22.80 4.09 4.17
N GLN A 280 -22.61 2.78 4.41
CA GLN A 280 -22.15 2.28 5.70
C GLN A 280 -20.77 2.82 6.09
N LEU A 281 -19.83 2.96 5.14
CA LEU A 281 -18.52 3.57 5.38
C LEU A 281 -18.65 5.06 5.70
N THR A 282 -19.55 5.77 5.03
CA THR A 282 -19.83 7.19 5.30
C THR A 282 -20.41 7.37 6.70
N VAL A 283 -21.42 6.58 7.08
CA VAL A 283 -22.04 6.58 8.42
C VAL A 283 -21.05 6.16 9.53
N ALA A 284 -20.01 5.41 9.18
CA ALA A 284 -18.91 5.05 10.08
C ALA A 284 -17.76 6.07 10.10
N ASP A 285 -17.95 7.24 9.48
CA ASP A 285 -16.94 8.29 9.30
C ASP A 285 -15.62 7.72 8.75
N TRP A 286 -15.72 6.80 7.80
CA TRP A 286 -14.59 6.23 7.07
C TRP A 286 -14.37 6.96 5.75
N LEU A 287 -15.47 7.38 5.12
CA LEU A 287 -15.49 8.17 3.89
C LEU A 287 -16.18 9.52 4.11
N GLU A 288 -15.66 10.51 3.39
CA GLU A 288 -16.20 11.86 3.24
C GLU A 288 -16.41 12.13 1.75
N GLU A 289 -17.44 12.91 1.42
CA GLU A 289 -17.73 13.33 0.03
C GLU A 289 -17.87 12.15 -0.95
N ALA A 290 -18.33 10.99 -0.47
CA ALA A 290 -18.45 9.79 -1.28
C ALA A 290 -19.59 9.92 -2.30
N ALA A 291 -19.28 9.60 -3.55
CA ALA A 291 -20.27 9.57 -4.63
C ALA A 291 -19.93 8.44 -5.61
N VAL A 292 -20.97 7.72 -6.05
CA VAL A 292 -20.87 6.72 -7.11
C VAL A 292 -21.41 7.36 -8.39
N THR A 293 -20.57 7.54 -9.40
CA THR A 293 -20.94 8.21 -10.66
C THR A 293 -20.11 7.63 -11.80
N ASP A 294 -20.71 7.42 -12.97
CA ASP A 294 -20.04 6.95 -14.19
C ASP A 294 -19.17 5.71 -14.00
N GLY A 295 -19.64 4.74 -13.21
CA GLY A 295 -18.91 3.49 -12.97
C GLY A 295 -17.69 3.64 -12.06
N ARG A 296 -17.60 4.75 -11.32
CA ARG A 296 -16.52 5.03 -10.35
C ARG A 296 -17.05 5.46 -9.00
N LEU A 297 -16.29 5.15 -7.95
CA LEU A 297 -16.46 5.70 -6.62
C LEU A 297 -15.44 6.82 -6.40
N THR A 298 -15.92 8.05 -6.30
CA THR A 298 -15.14 9.22 -5.88
C THR A 298 -15.37 9.51 -4.40
N GLY A 299 -14.46 10.24 -3.78
CA GLY A 299 -14.58 10.67 -2.39
C GLY A 299 -13.21 10.78 -1.73
N ARG A 300 -13.22 10.86 -0.40
CA ARG A 300 -12.01 10.97 0.42
C ARG A 300 -12.11 10.07 1.64
N LEU A 301 -10.98 9.48 2.02
CA LEU A 301 -10.82 8.89 3.34
C LEU A 301 -10.86 9.98 4.41
N ALA A 302 -11.65 9.77 5.47
CA ALA A 302 -11.69 10.69 6.60
C ALA A 302 -10.31 10.86 7.25
N GLU A 303 -10.00 12.03 7.79
CA GLU A 303 -8.67 12.36 8.34
C GLU A 303 -8.14 11.30 9.33
N ARG A 304 -9.01 10.82 10.22
CA ARG A 304 -8.68 9.80 11.23
C ARG A 304 -8.16 8.47 10.65
N VAL A 305 -8.55 8.14 9.41
CA VAL A 305 -8.20 6.88 8.74
C VAL A 305 -7.03 7.06 7.78
N LEU A 306 -6.50 8.28 7.57
CA LEU A 306 -5.35 8.50 6.71
C LEU A 306 -4.11 7.72 7.18
N GLN A 307 -3.98 7.45 8.48
CA GLN A 307 -2.90 6.62 9.04
C GLN A 307 -2.88 5.18 8.48
N VAL A 308 -4.02 4.66 7.99
CA VAL A 308 -4.09 3.33 7.36
C VAL A 308 -4.06 3.40 5.84
N SER A 309 -4.00 4.60 5.25
CA SER A 309 -3.90 4.76 3.80
C SER A 309 -2.55 4.26 3.26
N CYS A 310 -2.59 3.72 2.06
CA CYS A 310 -1.46 3.28 1.26
C CYS A 310 -1.57 3.97 -0.10
N PRO A 311 -1.02 5.18 -0.23
CA PRO A 311 -1.14 5.97 -1.44
C PRO A 311 -0.69 5.24 -2.72
N LEU A 312 -1.29 5.64 -3.83
CA LEU A 312 -0.82 5.31 -5.17
C LEU A 312 0.43 6.16 -5.48
N PRO A 313 1.38 5.60 -6.25
CA PRO A 313 2.56 6.33 -6.71
C PRO A 313 2.20 7.52 -7.59
#